data_AF-A0A966X0D3-F1
#
_entry.id   AF-A0A966X0D3-F1
#
_cell.length_a   1.000
_cell.length_b   1.000
_cell.length_c   1.000
_cell.angle_alpha   90.00
_cell.angle_beta   90.00
_cell.angle_gamma   90.00
#
_symmetry.space_group_name_H-M   'P 1'
#
loop_
_entity.id
_entity.type
_entity.pdbx_description
1 polymer ?
#
loop_
_entity_poly.entity_id
_entity_poly.type
_entity_poly.pdbx_seq_one_letter_code
_entity_poly.pdbx_strand_id
1 'polypeptide(L)'
;MKKLMISAVCALGSSVALAALPPPTPAQAEAAELAKARTAHAGAVGNFQLCQSINAVAMKYKKAGTPDPAPCVAPPPFVAPVTAAAPAPAPAAAPAKK
;
A
#
# COMPACT_ATOMS: atom_id res chain seq x y z
N MET A 1 -6.23 -16.55 -23.18
CA MET A 1 -6.10 -17.67 -22.22
C MET A 1 -4.67 -17.94 -21.74
N LYS A 2 -3.62 -17.90 -22.58
CA LYS A 2 -2.23 -18.18 -22.14
C LYS A 2 -1.67 -17.17 -21.10
N LYS A 3 -2.07 -15.89 -21.19
CA LYS A 3 -1.61 -14.80 -20.30
C LYS A 3 -2.11 -14.92 -18.84
N LEU A 4 -3.29 -15.52 -18.66
CA LEU A 4 -3.88 -15.75 -17.34
C LEU A 4 -3.14 -16.87 -16.58
N MET A 5 -2.66 -17.89 -17.30
CA MET A 5 -1.92 -19.00 -16.70
C MET A 5 -0.57 -18.57 -16.12
N ILE A 6 0.12 -17.62 -16.76
CA ILE A 6 1.37 -17.04 -16.26
C ILE A 6 1.15 -16.18 -15.01
N SER A 7 0.08 -15.38 -14.97
CA SER A 7 -0.26 -14.58 -13.80
C SER A 7 -0.58 -15.45 -12.57
N ALA A 8 -1.26 -16.58 -12.78
CA ALA A 8 -1.60 -17.50 -11.70
C ALA A 8 -0.36 -18.18 -11.10
N VAL A 9 0.63 -18.57 -11.93
CA VAL A 9 1.88 -19.18 -11.46
C VAL A 9 2.73 -18.19 -10.64
N CYS A 10 2.84 -16.92 -11.05
CA CYS A 10 3.54 -15.90 -10.27
C CYS A 10 2.87 -15.61 -8.92
N ALA A 11 1.54 -15.56 -8.88
CA ALA A 11 0.80 -15.35 -7.64
C ALA A 11 0.99 -16.51 -6.65
N LEU A 12 0.90 -17.76 -7.13
CA LEU A 12 1.08 -18.97 -6.31
C LEU A 12 2.54 -19.15 -5.84
N GLY A 13 3.52 -18.81 -6.67
CA GLY A 13 4.94 -18.85 -6.29
C GLY A 13 5.29 -17.85 -5.18
N SER A 14 4.61 -16.70 -5.15
CA SER A 14 4.80 -15.69 -4.10
C SER A 14 4.35 -16.20 -2.73
N SER A 15 3.28 -17.01 -2.66
CA SER A 15 2.81 -17.60 -1.39
C SER A 15 3.72 -18.69 -0.82
N VAL A 16 4.42 -19.46 -1.65
CA VAL A 16 5.32 -20.53 -1.19
C VAL A 16 6.58 -19.96 -0.51
N ALA A 17 7.02 -18.77 -0.92
CA ALA A 17 8.14 -18.08 -0.28
C ALA A 17 7.83 -17.69 1.17
N LEU A 18 6.59 -17.31 1.51
CA LEU A 18 6.24 -16.92 2.88
C LEU A 18 6.26 -18.09 3.88
N ALA A 19 6.10 -19.34 3.43
CA ALA A 19 6.04 -20.51 4.32
C ALA A 19 7.42 -21.02 4.78
N ALA A 20 8.50 -20.68 4.06
CA ALA A 20 9.86 -21.09 4.37
C ALA A 20 10.76 -19.92 4.81
N LEU A 21 10.21 -18.70 4.91
CA LEU A 21 10.98 -17.55 5.32
C LEU A 21 11.21 -17.60 6.85
N PRO A 22 12.47 -17.54 7.32
CA PRO A 22 12.73 -17.29 8.73
C PRO A 22 12.01 -16.00 9.15
N PRO A 23 11.58 -15.88 10.42
CA PRO A 23 10.95 -14.66 10.90
C PRO A 23 11.83 -13.46 10.53
N PRO A 24 11.24 -12.38 9.97
CA PRO A 24 12.02 -11.25 9.49
C PRO A 24 12.88 -10.74 10.64
N THR A 25 14.17 -10.53 10.36
CA THR A 25 15.02 -9.83 11.31
C THR A 25 14.39 -8.47 11.60
N PRO A 26 14.59 -7.89 12.80
CA PRO A 26 14.00 -6.58 13.13
C PRO A 26 14.26 -5.52 12.04
N ALA A 27 15.45 -5.53 11.44
CA ALA A 27 15.79 -4.66 10.31
C ALA A 27 14.92 -4.90 9.05
N GLN A 28 14.52 -6.13 8.76
CA GLN A 28 13.63 -6.43 7.63
C GLN A 28 12.17 -6.06 7.90
N ALA A 29 11.71 -6.19 9.15
CA ALA A 29 10.38 -5.73 9.54
C ALA A 29 10.26 -4.20 9.43
N GLU A 30 11.28 -3.46 9.86
CA GLU A 30 11.35 -2.01 9.71
C GLU A 30 11.39 -1.58 8.25
N ALA A 31 12.19 -2.27 7.41
CA ALA A 31 12.23 -2.00 5.98
C ALA A 31 10.88 -2.27 5.30
N ALA A 32 10.16 -3.32 5.71
CA ALA A 32 8.83 -3.64 5.17
C ALA A 32 7.78 -2.59 5.57
N GLU A 33 7.79 -2.11 6.82
CA GLU A 33 6.88 -1.05 7.27
C GLU A 33 7.18 0.28 6.55
N LEU A 34 8.45 0.64 6.38
CA LEU A 34 8.81 1.80 5.56
C LEU A 34 8.36 1.65 4.09
N ALA A 35 8.49 0.46 3.51
CA ALA A 35 8.05 0.19 2.14
C ALA A 35 6.52 0.30 2.00
N LYS A 36 5.76 -0.21 2.98
CA LYS A 36 4.29 -0.05 3.03
C LYS A 36 3.91 1.42 3.17
N ALA A 37 4.56 2.16 4.07
CA ALA A 37 4.28 3.57 4.28
C ALA A 37 4.56 4.40 3.01
N ARG A 38 5.68 4.13 2.32
CA ARG A 38 5.99 4.76 1.03
C ARG A 38 4.97 4.42 -0.05
N THR A 39 4.54 3.16 -0.12
CA THR A 39 3.51 2.73 -1.08
C THR A 39 2.18 3.41 -0.82
N ALA A 40 1.76 3.50 0.45
CA ALA A 40 0.54 4.19 0.84
C ALA A 40 0.60 5.69 0.48
N HIS A 41 1.74 6.34 0.74
CA HIS A 41 1.96 7.74 0.38
C HIS A 41 1.95 7.94 -1.14
N ALA A 42 2.64 7.09 -1.90
CA ALA A 42 2.62 7.13 -3.36
C ALA A 42 1.20 6.96 -3.92
N GLY A 43 0.38 6.08 -3.32
CA GLY A 43 -1.04 5.94 -3.66
C GLY A 43 -1.83 7.22 -3.39
N ALA A 44 -1.62 7.87 -2.25
CA ALA A 44 -2.27 9.14 -1.92
C ALA A 44 -1.88 10.26 -2.90
N VAL A 45 -0.60 10.35 -3.28
CA VAL A 45 -0.10 11.28 -4.29
C VAL A 45 -0.70 10.98 -5.67
N GLY A 46 -0.78 9.70 -6.05
CA GLY A 46 -1.41 9.29 -7.30
C GLY A 46 -2.88 9.69 -7.38
N ASN A 47 -3.65 9.48 -6.31
CA ASN A 47 -5.06 9.89 -6.23
C ASN A 47 -5.21 11.42 -6.32
N PHE A 48 -4.32 12.17 -5.69
CA PHE A 48 -4.32 13.63 -5.81
C PHE A 48 -4.06 14.10 -7.23
N GLN A 49 -3.07 13.51 -7.92
CA GLN A 49 -2.81 13.82 -9.34
C GLN A 49 -3.98 13.44 -10.25
N LEU A 50 -4.63 12.31 -9.98
CA LEU A 50 -5.83 11.88 -10.71
C LEU A 50 -6.99 12.87 -10.52
N CYS A 51 -7.23 13.31 -9.29
CA CYS A 51 -8.24 14.34 -9.02
C CYS A 51 -7.92 15.63 -9.81
N GLN A 52 -6.66 16.09 -9.78
CA GLN A 52 -6.26 17.29 -10.51
C GLN A 52 -6.43 17.15 -12.02
N SER A 53 -6.13 15.98 -12.59
CA SER A 53 -6.29 15.76 -14.03
C SER A 53 -7.76 15.76 -14.44
N ILE A 54 -8.64 15.14 -13.65
CA ILE A 54 -10.10 15.18 -13.85
C ILE A 54 -10.60 16.62 -13.79
N ASN A 55 -10.19 17.38 -12.77
CA ASN A 55 -10.59 18.77 -12.62
C ASN A 55 -10.09 19.65 -13.77
N ALA A 56 -8.85 19.44 -14.23
CA ALA A 56 -8.31 20.17 -15.37
C ALA A 56 -9.15 19.93 -16.63
N VAL A 57 -9.55 18.69 -16.90
CA VAL A 57 -10.43 18.36 -18.03
C VAL A 57 -11.82 18.97 -17.84
N ALA A 58 -12.40 18.86 -16.64
CA ALA A 58 -13.71 19.44 -16.34
C ALA A 58 -13.74 20.95 -16.57
N MET A 59 -12.66 21.66 -16.18
CA MET A 59 -12.51 23.08 -16.42
C MET A 59 -12.35 23.43 -17.89
N LYS A 60 -11.62 22.61 -18.67
CA LYS A 60 -11.42 22.82 -20.12
C LYS A 60 -12.72 22.75 -20.92
N TYR A 61 -13.66 21.91 -20.49
CA TYR A 61 -14.96 21.72 -21.16
C TYR A 61 -16.14 22.31 -20.37
N LYS A 62 -15.87 23.15 -19.38
CA LYS A 62 -16.89 23.75 -18.51
C LYS A 62 -17.82 24.62 -19.35
N LYS A 63 -19.13 24.42 -19.18
CA LYS A 63 -20.16 25.28 -19.76
C LYS A 63 -20.57 26.37 -18.78
N ALA A 64 -21.09 27.48 -19.30
CA ALA A 64 -21.60 28.57 -18.48
C ALA A 64 -22.70 28.06 -17.53
N GLY A 65 -22.63 28.47 -16.26
CA GLY A 65 -23.59 28.08 -15.22
C GLY A 65 -23.29 26.75 -14.53
N THR A 66 -22.27 25.99 -14.95
CA THR A 66 -21.86 24.78 -14.23
C THR A 66 -20.98 25.16 -13.01
N PRO A 67 -21.20 24.58 -11.81
CA PRO A 67 -20.32 24.78 -10.67
C PRO A 67 -18.88 24.33 -10.93
N ASP A 68 -17.92 24.93 -10.23
CA ASP A 68 -16.53 24.49 -10.27
C ASP A 68 -16.37 23.09 -9.63
N PRO A 69 -15.44 22.27 -10.17
CA PRO A 69 -15.15 20.98 -9.58
C PRO A 69 -14.56 21.13 -8.17
N ALA A 70 -14.84 20.15 -7.32
CA ALA A 70 -14.39 20.17 -5.93
C ALA A 70 -12.85 20.24 -5.82
N PRO A 71 -12.30 20.96 -4.83
CA PRO A 71 -10.86 21.07 -4.67
C PRO A 71 -10.24 19.72 -4.32
N CYS A 72 -9.11 19.41 -4.97
CA CYS A 72 -8.32 18.22 -4.65
C CYS A 72 -7.50 18.49 -3.38
N VAL A 73 -7.62 17.63 -2.38
CA VAL A 73 -6.86 17.76 -1.13
C VAL A 73 -5.47 17.18 -1.34
N ALA A 74 -4.44 18.02 -1.17
CA ALA A 74 -3.06 17.57 -1.26
C ALA A 74 -2.73 16.64 -0.09
N PRO A 75 -2.11 15.48 -0.34
CA PRO A 75 -1.66 14.62 0.73
C PRO A 75 -0.52 15.31 1.51
N PRO A 76 -0.42 15.07 2.83
CA PRO A 76 0.66 15.63 3.62
C PRO A 76 2.03 15.14 3.13
N PRO A 77 3.12 15.87 3.46
CA PRO A 77 4.47 15.40 3.16
C PRO A 77 4.70 14.03 3.83
N PHE A 78 5.48 13.17 3.18
CA PHE A 78 5.81 11.88 3.73
C PHE A 78 6.65 12.05 5.00
N VAL A 79 6.14 11.56 6.12
CA VAL A 79 6.90 11.41 7.36
C VAL A 79 7.10 9.92 7.56
N ALA A 80 8.37 9.51 7.64
CA ALA A 80 8.69 8.12 7.92
C ALA A 80 8.09 7.75 9.27
N PRO A 81 7.24 6.70 9.36
CA PRO A 81 6.73 6.27 10.65
C PRO A 81 7.91 5.86 11.53
N VAL A 82 8.02 6.50 12.69
CA VAL A 82 8.91 6.02 13.75
C VAL A 82 8.25 4.77 14.30
N THR A 83 8.91 3.63 14.17
CA THR A 83 8.47 2.37 14.78
C THR A 83 8.38 2.58 16.29
N ALA A 84 7.19 2.87 16.80
CA ALA A 84 6.87 2.58 18.19
C ALA A 84 6.90 1.06 18.32
N ALA A 85 7.66 0.56 19.30
CA ALA A 85 7.89 -0.87 19.53
C ALA A 85 6.60 -1.69 19.35
N ALA A 86 6.65 -2.67 18.46
CA ALA A 86 5.56 -3.60 18.23
C ALA A 86 5.11 -4.24 19.56
N PRO A 87 3.80 -4.47 19.79
CA PRO A 87 3.34 -5.19 20.97
C PRO A 87 3.99 -6.58 21.00
N ALA A 88 4.49 -6.96 22.18
CA ALA A 88 5.21 -8.20 22.40
C ALA A 88 4.40 -9.40 21.88
N PRO A 89 5.04 -10.37 21.19
CA PRO A 89 4.35 -11.56 20.74
C PRO A 89 3.75 -12.30 21.94
N ALA A 90 2.47 -12.62 21.86
CA ALA A 90 1.79 -13.45 22.84
C ALA A 90 2.51 -14.81 22.94
N PRO A 91 2.71 -15.36 24.15
CA PRO A 91 3.47 -16.59 24.33
C PRO A 91 2.80 -17.75 23.57
N ALA A 92 3.60 -18.46 22.78
CA ALA A 92 3.18 -19.65 22.07
C ALA A 92 2.69 -20.70 23.09
N ALA A 93 1.48 -21.23 22.86
CA ALA A 93 0.95 -22.34 23.63
C ALA A 93 1.90 -23.55 23.52
N ALA A 94 2.31 -24.09 24.66
CA ALA A 94 3.20 -25.24 24.76
C ALA A 94 2.59 -26.48 24.09
N PRO A 95 3.41 -27.34 23.45
CA PRO A 95 2.90 -28.57 22.86
C PRO A 95 2.41 -29.51 23.98
N ALA A 96 1.12 -29.84 23.95
CA ALA A 96 0.55 -30.88 24.79
C ALA A 96 1.14 -32.24 24.38
N LYS A 97 1.96 -32.82 25.27
CA LYS A 97 2.37 -34.23 25.19
C LYS A 97 1.32 -35.09 25.89
N LYS A 98 0.66 -35.97 25.14
CA LYS A 98 0.58 -37.42 25.36
C LYS A 98 -0.40 -38.06 24.38
#